data_AF-A0A8D8HYN8-F1
#
_entry.id   AF-A0A8D8HYN8-F1
#
_cell.length_a   1.000
_cell.length_b   1.000
_cell.length_c   1.000
_cell.angle_alpha   90.00
_cell.angle_beta   90.00
_cell.angle_gamma   90.00
#
_symmetry.space_group_name_H-M   'P 1'
#
loop_
_entity.id
_entity.type
_entity.pdbx_description
1 polymer ?
#
loop_
_entity_poly.entity_id
_entity_poly.type
_entity_poly.pdbx_seq_one_letter_code
_entity_poly.pdbx_strand_id
1 'polypeptide(L)'
;PNSEAQHGRVELNGRAVASFSQSDVNNGLVTYLINSRGSEDSSFDLNVQVSDGIETSPSSAIRVSVLPLQLRMMNNTGLVLIHKSSALITPHNLSFVPNSEEDNVDMRFDVVQAPVYGS
;
A
#
# COMPACT_ATOMS: atom_id res chain seq x y z
N PRO A 1 -1.08 28.21 0.41
CA PRO A 1 -1.99 27.04 0.31
C PRO A 1 -1.23 25.77 0.73
N ASN A 2 -1.61 25.15 1.85
CA ASN A 2 -0.87 24.04 2.45
C ASN A 2 -0.84 22.83 1.52
N SER A 3 0.31 22.60 0.86
CA SER A 3 0.55 21.50 -0.07
C SER A 3 0.35 20.13 0.59
N GLU A 4 0.55 20.03 1.91
CA GLU A 4 0.43 18.78 2.66
C GLU A 4 -0.99 18.22 2.72
N ALA A 5 -2.01 19.09 2.82
CA ALA A 5 -3.41 18.69 2.85
C ALA A 5 -3.90 18.11 1.51
N GLN A 6 -3.17 18.40 0.42
CA GLN A 6 -3.46 17.84 -0.89
C GLN A 6 -3.11 16.34 -0.94
N HIS A 7 -1.99 15.95 -0.33
CA HIS A 7 -1.46 14.60 -0.39
C HIS A 7 -2.07 13.67 0.68
N GLY A 8 -2.54 14.21 1.79
CA GLY A 8 -3.10 13.42 2.86
C GLY A 8 -3.42 14.24 4.10
N ARG A 9 -3.53 13.55 5.24
CA ARG A 9 -3.74 14.16 6.55
C ARG A 9 -3.13 13.32 7.66
N VAL A 10 -2.76 13.97 8.75
CA VAL A 10 -2.38 13.30 9.99
C VAL A 10 -3.64 13.01 10.80
N GLU A 11 -3.74 11.79 11.33
CA GLU A 11 -4.78 11.36 12.24
C GLU A 11 -4.20 10.90 13.57
N LEU A 12 -4.90 11.22 14.65
CA LEU A 12 -4.68 10.68 16.00
C LEU A 12 -5.90 9.85 16.36
N ASN A 13 -5.73 8.54 16.56
CA ASN A 13 -6.86 7.61 16.80
C ASN A 13 -7.99 7.74 15.75
N GLY A 14 -7.62 7.85 14.46
CA GLY A 14 -8.56 7.96 13.35
C GLY A 14 -9.28 9.30 13.22
N ARG A 15 -8.83 10.35 13.93
CA ARG A 15 -9.35 11.71 13.82
C ARG A 15 -8.29 12.65 13.30
N ALA A 16 -8.64 13.46 12.30
CA ALA A 16 -7.74 14.45 11.73
C ALA A 16 -7.27 15.46 12.79
N VAL A 17 -5.96 15.67 12.87
CA VAL A 17 -5.31 16.61 13.80
C VAL A 17 -4.22 17.42 13.10
N ALA A 18 -3.92 18.60 13.62
CA ALA A 18 -2.80 19.43 13.18
C ALA A 18 -1.57 19.32 14.09
N SER A 19 -1.73 18.74 15.29
CA SER A 19 -0.66 18.55 16.26
C SER A 19 -0.90 17.27 17.07
N PHE A 20 0.19 16.68 17.55
CA PHE A 20 0.21 15.48 18.39
C PHE A 20 1.46 15.53 19.28
N SER A 21 1.47 14.72 20.34
CA SER A 21 2.61 14.62 21.25
C SER A 21 3.60 13.53 20.83
N GLN A 22 4.85 13.61 21.32
CA GLN A 22 5.80 12.51 21.17
C GLN A 22 5.30 11.21 21.81
N SER A 23 4.54 11.30 22.91
CA SER A 23 3.93 10.11 23.51
C SER A 23 2.89 9.47 22.60
N ASP A 24 2.14 10.24 21.82
CA ASP A 24 1.18 9.69 20.84
C ASP A 24 1.90 8.90 19.75
N VAL A 25 3.04 9.41 19.26
CA VAL A 25 3.90 8.71 18.31
C VAL A 25 4.45 7.42 18.93
N ASN A 26 5.01 7.50 20.14
CA ASN A 26 5.59 6.36 20.84
C ASN A 26 4.56 5.27 21.13
N ASN A 27 3.29 5.65 21.35
CA ASN A 27 2.18 4.74 21.57
C ASN A 27 1.54 4.23 20.26
N GLY A 28 2.04 4.64 19.09
CA GLY A 28 1.54 4.21 17.78
C GLY A 28 0.15 4.77 17.43
N LEU A 29 -0.26 5.89 18.02
CA LEU A 29 -1.60 6.47 17.84
C LEU A 29 -1.70 7.42 16.63
N VAL A 30 -0.55 7.82 16.09
CA VAL A 30 -0.44 8.77 14.98
C VAL A 30 -0.34 8.01 13.66
N THR A 31 -1.19 8.36 12.71
CA THR A 31 -1.18 7.77 11.36
C THR A 31 -1.21 8.89 10.31
N TYR A 32 -0.48 8.71 9.22
CA TYR A 32 -0.63 9.58 8.05
C TYR A 32 -1.47 8.86 7.00
N LEU A 33 -2.63 9.42 6.66
CA LEU A 33 -3.54 8.86 5.67
C LEU A 33 -3.41 9.62 4.35
N ILE A 34 -2.99 8.90 3.31
CA ILE A 34 -2.78 9.43 1.96
C ILE A 34 -4.12 9.48 1.21
N ASN A 35 -4.35 10.57 0.47
CA ASN A 35 -5.59 10.74 -0.31
C ASN A 35 -5.55 10.03 -1.68
N SER A 36 -4.36 9.75 -2.21
CA SER A 36 -4.21 9.07 -3.50
C SER A 36 -4.35 7.55 -3.35
N ARG A 37 -4.92 6.89 -4.37
CA ARG A 37 -5.07 5.44 -4.42
C ARG A 37 -3.82 4.71 -4.94
N GLY A 38 -2.65 5.35 -4.86
CA GLY A 38 -1.39 4.76 -5.34
C GLY A 38 -1.40 4.39 -6.83
N SER A 39 -2.09 5.15 -7.69
CA SER A 39 -2.10 4.86 -9.13
C SER A 39 -0.88 5.42 -9.88
N GLU A 40 -0.14 6.33 -9.25
CA GLU A 40 1.02 7.00 -9.84
C GLU A 40 2.13 7.14 -8.80
N ASP A 41 3.38 7.06 -9.28
CA ASP A 41 4.55 7.42 -8.49
C ASP A 41 4.43 8.87 -8.04
N SER A 42 4.41 9.09 -6.73
CA SER A 42 4.39 10.44 -6.19
C SER A 42 5.25 10.54 -4.95
N SER A 43 5.88 11.69 -4.78
CA SER A 43 6.60 12.01 -3.56
C SER A 43 6.28 13.43 -3.13
N PHE A 44 6.25 13.64 -1.83
CA PHE A 44 6.03 14.94 -1.22
C PHE A 44 6.77 15.02 0.10
N ASP A 45 7.05 16.25 0.53
CA ASP A 45 7.70 16.51 1.80
C ASP A 45 6.61 16.89 2.83
N LEU A 46 6.55 16.14 3.93
CA LEU A 46 5.74 16.43 5.11
C LEU A 46 6.58 17.26 6.09
N ASN A 47 6.19 18.51 6.30
CA ASN A 47 6.92 19.39 7.21
C ASN A 47 6.40 19.24 8.63
N VAL A 48 7.34 19.07 9.57
CA VAL A 48 7.06 18.95 11.00
C VAL A 48 7.88 19.97 11.77
N GLN A 49 7.30 20.46 12.86
CA GLN A 49 7.92 21.36 13.81
C GLN A 49 7.63 20.86 15.22
N VAL A 50 8.52 21.17 16.15
CA VAL A 50 8.37 20.84 17.57
C VAL A 50 8.25 22.15 18.34
N SER A 51 7.31 22.21 19.28
CA SER A 51 7.15 23.34 20.19
C SER A 51 7.24 22.86 21.63
N ASP A 52 7.85 23.67 22.49
CA ASP A 52 7.83 23.50 23.95
C ASP A 52 6.67 24.26 24.62
N GLY A 53 5.79 24.87 23.82
CA GLY A 53 4.68 25.71 24.28
C GLY A 53 5.01 27.20 24.38
N ILE A 54 6.28 27.58 24.23
CA ILE A 54 6.74 28.98 24.21
C ILE A 54 7.32 29.29 22.84
N GLU A 55 8.28 28.49 22.40
CA GLU A 55 8.96 28.62 21.11
C GLU A 55 8.64 27.45 20.19
N THR A 56 8.91 27.61 18.91
CA THR A 56 8.77 26.56 17.89
C THR A 56 10.09 26.39 17.15
N SER A 57 10.47 25.14 16.90
CA SER A 57 11.67 24.81 16.15
C SER A 57 11.55 25.25 14.68
N PRO A 58 12.67 25.38 13.96
CA PRO A 58 12.63 25.39 12.50
C PRO A 58 11.92 24.16 11.94
N SER A 59 11.34 24.32 10.76
CA SER A 59 10.65 23.25 10.03
C SER A 59 11.62 22.20 9.54
N SER A 60 11.29 20.93 9.77
CA SER A 60 12.01 19.77 9.21
C SER A 60 11.11 19.01 8.24
N ALA A 61 11.66 18.60 7.10
CA ALA A 61 10.92 17.87 6.07
C ALA A 61 11.17 16.36 6.18
N ILE A 62 10.09 15.59 6.20
CA ILE A 62 10.09 14.14 6.06
C ILE A 62 9.62 13.83 4.65
N ARG A 63 10.47 13.21 3.84
CA ARG A 63 10.08 12.79 2.49
C ARG A 63 9.22 11.54 2.53
N VAL A 64 8.02 11.61 1.96
CA VAL A 64 7.12 10.48 1.79
C VAL A 64 7.06 10.13 0.31
N SER A 65 7.21 8.84 0.01
CA SER A 65 7.12 8.30 -1.36
C SER A 65 5.98 7.29 -1.41
N VAL A 66 5.10 7.45 -2.39
CA VAL A 66 3.99 6.54 -2.69
C VAL A 66 4.30 5.87 -4.01
N LEU A 67 4.45 4.55 -3.97
CA LEU A 67 4.73 3.72 -5.14
C LEU A 67 3.44 2.99 -5.57
N PRO A 68 3.20 2.83 -6.87
CA PRO A 68 2.07 2.05 -7.35
C PRO A 68 2.25 0.58 -7.03
N LEU A 69 1.13 -0.12 -6.84
CA LEU A 69 1.13 -1.56 -6.67
C LEU A 69 1.62 -2.22 -7.98
N GLN A 70 2.71 -2.96 -7.88
CA GLN A 70 3.26 -3.75 -8.98
C GLN A 70 3.14 -5.23 -8.62
N LEU A 71 2.57 -6.02 -9.54
CA LEU A 71 2.48 -7.46 -9.41
C LEU A 71 3.49 -8.12 -10.34
N ARG A 72 4.27 -9.07 -9.81
CA ARG A 72 5.20 -9.88 -10.58
C ARG A 72 4.78 -11.34 -10.55
N MET A 73 4.73 -11.98 -11.71
CA MET A 73 4.43 -13.41 -11.81
C MET A 73 5.59 -14.21 -11.19
N MET A 74 5.26 -15.10 -10.26
CA MET A 74 6.22 -16.01 -9.62
C MET A 74 6.13 -17.41 -10.21
N ASN A 75 4.93 -17.98 -10.25
CA ASN A 75 4.68 -19.29 -10.84
C ASN A 75 3.71 -19.17 -12.02
N ASN A 76 3.99 -19.93 -13.07
CA ASN A 76 3.07 -20.21 -14.17
C ASN A 76 3.44 -21.55 -14.81
N THR A 77 3.28 -22.63 -14.05
CA THR A 77 3.72 -23.98 -14.47
C THR A 77 2.76 -24.62 -15.48
N GLY A 78 1.54 -24.07 -15.60
CA GLY A 78 0.41 -24.78 -16.20
C GLY A 78 0.02 -26.03 -15.40
N LEU A 79 -0.83 -26.86 -16.01
CA LEU A 79 -1.28 -28.15 -15.49
C LEU A 79 -1.27 -29.18 -16.61
N VAL A 80 -0.84 -30.40 -16.29
CA VAL A 80 -0.96 -31.58 -17.17
C VAL A 80 -1.99 -32.51 -16.55
N LEU A 81 -2.98 -32.88 -17.36
CA LEU A 81 -4.16 -33.61 -16.89
C LEU A 81 -4.39 -34.84 -17.75
N ILE A 82 -4.96 -35.87 -17.14
CA ILE A 82 -5.50 -37.01 -17.87
C ILE A 82 -6.79 -36.57 -18.56
N HIS A 83 -7.08 -37.11 -19.73
CA HIS A 83 -8.30 -36.81 -20.47
C HIS A 83 -9.56 -37.03 -19.60
N LYS A 84 -10.49 -36.05 -19.64
CA LYS A 84 -11.72 -35.99 -18.83
C LYS A 84 -11.50 -35.87 -17.31
N SER A 85 -10.33 -35.42 -16.87
CA SER A 85 -10.08 -35.07 -15.46
C SER A 85 -10.04 -33.55 -15.25
N SER A 86 -10.14 -33.14 -13.98
CA SER A 86 -10.05 -31.74 -13.56
C SER A 86 -9.05 -31.60 -12.42
N ALA A 87 -8.39 -30.45 -12.33
CA ALA A 87 -7.57 -30.09 -11.17
C ALA A 87 -7.76 -28.62 -10.80
N LEU A 88 -7.49 -28.32 -9.54
CA LEU A 88 -7.49 -26.95 -9.02
C LEU A 88 -6.17 -26.27 -9.39
N ILE A 89 -6.24 -25.03 -9.89
CA ILE A 89 -5.07 -24.17 -10.01
C ILE A 89 -4.77 -23.65 -8.60
N THR A 90 -3.59 -23.98 -8.10
CA THR A 90 -3.10 -23.54 -6.78
C THR A 90 -1.99 -22.49 -6.92
N PRO A 91 -1.58 -21.81 -5.83
CA PRO A 91 -0.41 -20.93 -5.84
C PRO A 91 0.90 -21.61 -6.27
N HIS A 92 1.00 -22.95 -6.20
CA HIS A 92 2.13 -23.68 -6.78
C HIS A 92 2.15 -23.66 -8.31
N ASN A 93 0.97 -23.49 -8.93
CA ASN A 93 0.84 -23.47 -10.39
C ASN A 93 0.85 -22.05 -10.93
N LEU A 94 0.07 -21.16 -10.32
CA LEU A 94 -0.06 -19.77 -10.72
C LEU A 94 -0.02 -18.87 -9.49
N SER A 95 0.96 -17.99 -9.41
CA SER A 95 1.08 -17.05 -8.31
C SER A 95 1.74 -15.75 -8.77
N PHE A 96 1.40 -14.67 -8.08
CA PHE A 96 2.00 -13.36 -8.22
C PHE A 96 2.51 -12.89 -6.87
N VAL A 97 3.47 -11.98 -6.87
CA VAL A 97 3.99 -11.34 -5.64
C VAL A 97 3.96 -9.82 -5.84
N PRO A 98 3.39 -9.07 -4.87
CA PRO A 98 3.36 -7.61 -4.93
C PRO A 98 4.73 -7.00 -4.59
N ASN A 99 4.89 -5.70 -4.85
CA ASN A 99 6.02 -4.90 -4.36
C ASN A 99 5.82 -4.36 -2.93
N SER A 100 4.82 -4.85 -2.19
CA SER A 100 4.56 -4.53 -0.79
C SER A 100 5.12 -5.59 0.15
N GLU A 101 5.55 -5.20 1.35
CA GLU A 101 5.92 -6.13 2.42
C GLU A 101 4.69 -6.72 3.14
N GLU A 102 3.50 -6.17 2.90
CA GLU A 102 2.25 -6.74 3.43
C GLU A 102 1.86 -8.01 2.65
N ASP A 103 1.69 -9.11 3.39
CA ASP A 103 1.30 -10.42 2.87
C ASP A 103 -0.18 -10.53 2.46
N ASN A 104 -1.01 -9.51 2.74
CA ASN A 104 -2.46 -9.61 2.65
C ASN A 104 -3.06 -8.90 1.43
N VAL A 105 -2.42 -9.03 0.27
CA VAL A 105 -3.00 -8.58 -1.00
C VAL A 105 -3.96 -9.65 -1.50
N ASP A 106 -5.27 -9.35 -1.50
CA ASP A 106 -6.28 -10.23 -2.11
C ASP A 106 -6.08 -10.27 -3.63
N MET A 107 -5.73 -11.44 -4.16
CA MET A 107 -5.46 -11.64 -5.58
C MET A 107 -6.64 -12.33 -6.25
N ARG A 108 -7.27 -11.62 -7.19
CA ARG A 108 -8.33 -12.15 -8.03
C ARG A 108 -7.79 -12.47 -9.43
N PHE A 109 -8.15 -13.65 -9.92
CA PHE A 109 -7.85 -14.09 -11.28
C PHE A 109 -9.14 -14.22 -12.08
N ASP A 110 -9.25 -13.49 -13.18
CA ASP A 110 -10.36 -13.61 -14.12
C ASP A 110 -9.92 -14.43 -15.35
N VAL A 111 -10.74 -15.39 -15.75
CA VAL A 111 -10.50 -16.19 -16.95
C VAL A 111 -10.95 -15.39 -18.17
N VAL A 112 -9.99 -14.88 -18.95
CA VAL A 112 -10.26 -14.04 -20.13
C VAL A 112 -10.47 -14.83 -21.41
N GLN A 113 -10.07 -16.10 -21.44
CA GLN A 113 -10.20 -16.99 -22.59
C GLN A 113 -10.42 -18.43 -22.12
N ALA A 114 -11.30 -19.15 -22.82
CA ALA A 114 -11.53 -20.57 -22.56
C ALA A 114 -10.24 -21.39 -22.85
N PRO A 115 -10.01 -22.50 -22.11
CA PRO A 115 -8.88 -23.37 -22.36
C PRO A 115 -8.93 -23.97 -23.77
N VAL A 116 -7.77 -24.10 -24.42
CA VAL A 116 -7.65 -24.62 -25.80
C VAL A 116 -7.81 -26.15 -25.86
N TYR A 117 -7.40 -26.86 -24.80
CA TYR A 117 -7.33 -28.33 -24.74
C TYR A 117 -8.24 -28.93 -23.64
N GLY A 118 -9.23 -28.19 -23.18
CA GLY A 118 -10.18 -28.59 -22.15
C GLY A 118 -11.48 -27.78 -22.25
N SER A 119 -12.46 -28.08 -21.40
CA SER A 119 -13.77 -27.42 -21.38
C SER A 119 -14.20 -27.10 -19.97
#